data_AF-A0A3B8K5A7-F1
#
_entry.id   AF-A0A3B8K5A7-F1
#
_cell.length_a   1.000
_cell.length_b   1.000
_cell.length_c   1.000
_cell.angle_alpha   90.00
_cell.angle_beta   90.00
_cell.angle_gamma   90.00
#
_symmetry.space_group_name_H-M   'P 1'
#
loop_
_entity.id
_entity.type
_entity.pdbx_description
1 polymer ?
#
loop_
_entity_poly.entity_id
_entity_poly.type
_entity_poly.pdbx_seq_one_letter_code
_entity_poly.pdbx_strand_id
1 'polypeptide(L)' 'RVVFGAFDEKAGAVGSTANLLQSPLANHQCQVTAGVLRNDCAALIEGFFAELRAGNQDASSVGS' A
#
# COMPACT_ATOMS: atom_id res chain seq x y z
N ARG A 1 6.07 18.02 -1.90
CA ARG A 1 6.87 16.91 -2.48
C ARG A 1 6.56 15.65 -1.69
N VAL A 2 6.34 14.52 -2.37
CA VAL A 2 5.96 13.23 -1.75
C VAL A 2 6.90 12.14 -2.24
N VAL A 3 7.30 11.24 -1.33
CA VAL A 3 8.14 10.07 -1.64
C VAL A 3 7.51 8.84 -1.02
N PHE A 4 7.34 7.76 -1.79
CA PHE A 4 6.80 6.50 -1.28
C PHE A 4 7.43 5.26 -1.94
N GLY A 5 7.33 4.11 -1.28
CA GLY A 5 7.95 2.86 -1.69
C GLY A 5 7.06 1.95 -2.52
N ALA A 6 6.20 1.16 -1.87
CA ALA A 6 5.28 0.26 -2.56
C ALA A 6 4.02 0.99 -3.05
N PHE A 7 3.53 0.59 -4.23
CA PHE A 7 2.22 1.01 -4.70
C PHE A 7 1.13 0.18 -4.04
N ASP A 8 0.04 0.83 -3.67
CA ASP A 8 -1.21 0.16 -3.32
C ASP A 8 -2.09 0.13 -4.58
N GLU A 9 -2.19 -1.02 -5.23
CA GLU A 9 -3.01 -1.21 -6.43
C GLU A 9 -4.51 -1.17 -6.12
N LYS A 10 -4.92 -1.40 -4.86
CA LYS A 10 -6.32 -1.44 -4.45
C LYS A 10 -6.87 -0.08 -4.05
N ALA A 11 -6.04 0.78 -3.44
CA ALA A 11 -6.52 2.06 -2.88
C ALA A 11 -5.62 3.28 -3.14
N GLY A 12 -4.50 3.16 -3.87
CA GLY A 12 -3.55 4.26 -4.02
C GLY A 12 -4.05 5.47 -4.83
N ALA A 13 -4.19 6.64 -4.19
CA ALA A 13 -4.64 7.89 -4.85
C ALA A 13 -3.50 8.76 -5.44
N VAL A 14 -2.28 8.20 -5.53
CA VAL A 14 -1.07 8.83 -6.06
C VAL A 14 -0.48 7.97 -7.18
N GLY A 15 -1.28 7.73 -8.23
CA GLY A 15 -0.89 7.00 -9.43
C GLY A 15 -1.47 5.59 -9.58
N SER A 16 -2.26 5.09 -8.62
CA SER A 16 -3.01 3.83 -8.77
C SER A 16 -4.46 4.10 -9.19
N THR A 17 -5.39 4.24 -8.25
CA THR A 17 -6.83 4.46 -8.49
C THR A 17 -7.15 5.92 -8.83
N ALA A 18 -6.32 6.85 -8.38
CA ALA A 18 -6.39 8.27 -8.74
C ALA A 18 -4.97 8.85 -8.77
N ASN A 19 -4.80 10.02 -9.39
CA ASN A 19 -3.56 10.80 -9.31
C ASN A 19 -3.86 12.21 -8.81
N LEU A 20 -4.30 12.31 -7.56
CA LEU A 20 -4.80 13.56 -6.99
C LEU A 20 -3.69 14.60 -6.81
N LEU A 21 -2.49 14.13 -6.47
CA LEU A 21 -1.35 15.00 -6.17
C LEU A 21 -0.70 15.62 -7.42
N GLN A 22 -1.02 15.11 -8.60
CA GLN A 22 -0.53 15.65 -9.88
C GLN A 22 -1.69 16.03 -10.81
N SER A 23 -2.91 16.13 -10.28
CA SER A 23 -4.08 16.50 -11.08
C SER A 23 -3.93 17.93 -11.62
N PRO A 24 -4.22 18.17 -12.92
CA PRO A 24 -4.23 19.52 -13.49
C PRO A 24 -5.36 20.39 -12.92
N LEU A 25 -6.37 19.78 -12.28
CA LEU A 25 -7.49 20.49 -11.65
C LEU A 25 -7.21 20.87 -10.20
N ALA A 26 -6.08 20.44 -9.62
CA ALA A 26 -5.74 20.75 -8.25
C ALA A 26 -5.07 22.12 -8.13
N ASN A 27 -5.50 22.91 -7.15
CA ASN A 27 -4.87 24.20 -6.81
C ASN A 27 -3.41 24.05 -6.35
N HIS A 28 -3.00 22.83 -5.97
CA HIS A 28 -1.63 22.53 -5.56
C HIS A 28 -1.20 21.17 -6.12
N GLN A 29 -0.06 21.16 -6.81
CA GLN A 29 0.57 19.97 -7.37
C GLN A 29 1.85 19.63 -6.62
N CYS A 30 2.04 18.36 -6.30
CA CYS A 30 3.24 17.86 -5.66
C CYS A 30 4.15 17.14 -6.65
N GLN A 31 5.45 17.39 -6.56
CA GLN A 31 6.43 16.49 -7.14
C GLN A 31 6.42 15.16 -6.37
N VAL A 32 6.25 14.05 -7.10
CA VAL A 32 6.16 12.69 -6.54
C VAL A 32 7.36 11.87 -6.97
N THR A 33 7.98 11.16 -6.02
CA THR A 33 8.97 10.12 -6.28
C THR A 33 8.44 8.79 -5.73
N ALA A 34 8.08 7.87 -6.63
CA ALA A 34 7.52 6.57 -6.27
C ALA A 34 8.57 5.45 -6.41
N GLY A 35 8.35 4.32 -5.73
CA GLY A 35 9.16 3.12 -5.90
C GLY A 35 10.42 3.05 -5.04
N VAL A 36 10.62 3.96 -4.08
CA VAL A 36 11.82 3.96 -3.23
C VAL A 36 11.79 2.76 -2.28
N LEU A 37 12.75 1.84 -2.41
CA LEU A 37 12.76 0.56 -1.69
C LEU A 37 11.45 -0.23 -1.86
N ARG A 38 10.87 -0.20 -3.07
CA ARG A 38 9.57 -0.82 -3.39
C ARG A 38 9.45 -2.24 -2.86
N ASN A 39 10.46 -3.08 -3.11
CA ASN A 39 10.41 -4.50 -2.75
C ASN A 39 10.44 -4.71 -1.24
N ASP A 40 11.28 -3.95 -0.52
CA ASP A 40 11.37 -4.05 0.94
C ASP A 40 10.07 -3.57 1.60
N CYS A 41 9.51 -2.45 1.12
CA CYS A 41 8.21 -1.97 1.58
C CYS A 41 7.07 -2.97 1.27
N ALA A 42 7.10 -3.61 0.11
CA ALA A 42 6.10 -4.64 -0.25
C ALA A 42 6.22 -5.87 0.66
N ALA A 43 7.45 -6.36 0.88
CA ALA A 43 7.71 -7.51 1.74
C ALA A 43 7.22 -7.31 3.18
N LEU A 44 7.37 -6.09 3.73
CA LEU A 44 6.84 -5.75 5.05
C LEU A 44 5.30 -5.85 5.12
N ILE A 45 4.61 -5.30 4.12
CA ILE A 45 3.15 -5.33 4.05
C ILE A 45 2.65 -6.77 3.85
N GLU A 46 3.28 -7.52 2.95
CA GLU A 46 2.97 -8.93 2.69
C GLU A 46 3.17 -9.79 3.95
N GLY A 47 4.28 -9.60 4.66
CA GLY A 47 4.58 -10.28 5.92
C GLY A 47 3.51 -10.02 6.98
N PHE A 48 3.14 -8.75 7.19
CA PHE A 48 2.09 -8.37 8.14
C PHE A 48 0.76 -9.09 7.84
N PHE A 49 0.30 -9.07 6.59
CA PHE A 49 -0.96 -9.73 6.24
C PHE A 49 -0.85 -11.26 6.20
N ALA A 50 0.33 -11.83 5.97
CA ALA A 50 0.55 -13.27 6.07
C ALA A 50 0.41 -13.73 7.53
N GLU A 51 1.05 -13.03 8.47
CA GLU A 51 0.91 -13.28 9.91
C GLU A 51 -0.54 -13.12 10.38
N LEU A 52 -1.21 -12.02 9.96
CA LEU A 52 -2.60 -11.77 10.33
C LEU A 52 -3.54 -12.90 9.84
N ARG A 53 -3.30 -13.45 8.64
CA ARG A 53 -4.09 -14.58 8.11
C ARG A 53 -3.78 -15.88 8.84
N ALA A 54 -2.51 -16.14 9.18
CA ALA A 54 -2.10 -17.34 9.89
C ALA A 54 -2.71 -17.39 11.30
N GLY A 55 -2.67 -16.27 12.05
CA GLY A 55 -3.30 -16.18 13.38
C GLY A 55 -4.83 -16.32 13.37
N ASN A 56 -5.47 -16.13 12.21
CA ASN A 56 -6.92 -16.32 12.05
C ASN A 56 -7.29 -17.80 11.74
N GLN A 57 -6.32 -18.66 11.42
CA GLN A 57 -6.55 -20.09 11.20
C GLN A 57 -6.51 -20.91 12.50
N ASP A 58 -5.75 -20.49 13.51
CA ASP A 58 -5.75 -21.14 14.84
C ASP A 58 -7.09 -21.02 15.59
N ALA A 59 -7.87 -19.97 15.31
CA ALA A 59 -9.19 -19.76 15.92
C ALA A 59 -10.30 -20.65 15.32
N SER A 60 -10.04 -21.35 14.20
CA SER A 60 -11.05 -22.19 13.51
C SER A 60 -10.90 -23.70 13.75
N SER A 61 -9.90 -24.14 14.53
CA SER A 61 -9.68 -25.56 14.87
C SER A 61 -10.03 -25.95 16.32
N VAL A 62 -10.55 -25.03 17.15
CA VAL A 62 -11.01 -25.32 18.54
C VAL A 62 -12.53 -25.51 18.61
N GLY A 63 -13.09 -26.27 17.67
CA GLY A 63 -14.54 -26.40 17.49
C GLY A 63 -15.02 -27.69 16.82
N SER A 64 -14.33 -28.81 17.02
CA SER A 64 -14.86 -30.15 16.75
C SER A 64 -14.43 -31.12 17.83
#